data_AF-A0A6F8XWT1-F1
#
_entry.id   AF-A0A6F8XWT1-F1
#
_cell.length_a   1.000
_cell.length_b   1.000
_cell.length_c   1.000
_cell.angle_alpha   90.00
_cell.angle_beta   90.00
_cell.angle_gamma   90.00
#
_symmetry.space_group_name_H-M   'P 1'
#
loop_
_entity.id
_entity.type
_entity.pdbx_description
1 polymer ?
#
loop_
_entity_poly.entity_id
_entity_poly.type
_entity_poly.pdbx_seq_one_letter_code
_entity_poly.pdbx_strand_id
1 'polypeptide(L)'
;MQPPVSFGPSSGNKYITTYFRQSFQIADPAALTDLQLQLVRDDGAVVYLNGVEVWRDNIPTGPLTHTTLAADAGDERLVHTFDLPTNTLVAGTNVLAVEVHQTSSGSSDMGFKLAFVGMPAIKRFKTAVPLIVSTHKNGIKPGAKLTVEEGTWSPDPEFSYQWLSDGKPIEGATAEQFHLTGNYKGKTITVRVTGQLKGYEPATVESKAVSIH
;
A
#
# COMPACT_ATOMS: atom_id res chain seq x y z
N MET A 1 27.89 -13.37 7.48
CA MET A 1 27.51 -14.54 6.68
C MET A 1 26.71 -15.47 7.59
N GLN A 2 25.50 -15.88 7.18
CA GLN A 2 24.80 -16.96 7.87
C GLN A 2 25.51 -18.28 7.55
N PRO A 3 25.61 -19.22 8.51
CA PRO A 3 26.26 -20.51 8.26
C PRO A 3 25.49 -21.27 7.16
N PRO A 4 26.19 -22.08 6.34
CA PRO A 4 25.53 -22.92 5.34
C PRO A 4 24.55 -23.88 6.01
N VAL A 5 23.46 -24.20 5.30
CA VAL A 5 22.48 -25.20 5.75
C VAL A 5 23.18 -26.56 5.86
N SER A 6 22.99 -27.25 7.00
CA SER A 6 23.57 -28.58 7.22
C SER A 6 22.88 -29.61 6.33
N PHE A 7 23.65 -30.49 5.70
CA PHE A 7 23.13 -31.66 4.98
C PHE A 7 22.61 -32.76 5.92
N GLY A 8 22.67 -32.57 7.25
CA GLY A 8 22.34 -33.59 8.23
C GLY A 8 23.53 -34.53 8.52
N PRO A 9 23.27 -35.78 8.92
CA PRO A 9 24.33 -36.68 9.39
C PRO A 9 25.19 -37.27 8.27
N SER A 10 24.74 -37.24 7.01
CA SER A 10 25.42 -37.86 5.87
C SER A 10 25.33 -37.01 4.60
N SER A 11 26.46 -36.79 3.93
CA SER A 11 26.49 -36.06 2.66
C SER A 11 25.93 -36.85 1.48
N GLY A 12 25.84 -38.19 1.60
CA GLY A 12 25.21 -39.07 0.61
C GLY A 12 23.76 -39.45 0.95
N ASN A 13 23.24 -38.98 2.08
CA ASN A 13 21.84 -39.14 2.47
C ASN A 13 21.39 -37.89 3.23
N LYS A 14 21.20 -36.81 2.47
CA LYS A 14 20.86 -35.49 2.99
C LYS A 14 19.39 -35.45 3.43
N TYR A 15 19.06 -34.50 4.31
CA TYR A 15 17.65 -34.21 4.59
C TYR A 15 16.94 -33.76 3.32
N ILE A 16 15.79 -34.39 3.03
CA ILE A 16 14.96 -34.08 1.85
C ILE A 16 14.39 -32.66 1.95
N THR A 17 13.92 -32.27 3.13
CA THR A 17 13.27 -30.98 3.34
C THR A 17 14.13 -30.03 4.15
N THR A 18 14.23 -28.79 3.68
CA THR A 18 14.78 -27.67 4.44
C THR A 18 13.67 -26.65 4.74
N TYR A 19 13.64 -26.14 5.97
CA TYR A 19 12.62 -25.22 6.45
C TYR A 19 13.21 -23.83 6.66
N PHE A 20 12.62 -22.82 6.04
CA PHE A 20 12.91 -21.41 6.27
C PHE A 20 11.72 -20.77 6.98
N ARG A 21 11.98 -19.90 7.96
CA ARG A 21 10.92 -19.15 8.64
C ARG A 21 11.39 -17.75 8.96
N GLN A 22 10.50 -16.78 8.81
CA GLN A 22 10.75 -15.41 9.23
C GLN A 22 9.48 -14.80 9.82
N SER A 23 9.61 -14.24 11.02
CA SER A 23 8.55 -13.43 11.62
C SER A 23 8.68 -11.97 11.22
N PHE A 24 7.57 -11.29 10.99
CA PHE A 24 7.51 -9.86 10.69
C PHE A 24 6.32 -9.21 11.38
N GLN A 25 6.36 -7.89 11.55
CA GLN A 25 5.30 -7.12 12.20
C GLN A 25 4.44 -6.41 11.15
N ILE A 26 3.12 -6.48 11.32
CA ILE A 26 2.14 -5.69 10.56
C ILE A 26 1.33 -4.87 11.55
N ALA A 27 1.42 -3.54 11.48
CA ALA A 27 0.66 -2.68 12.39
C ALA A 27 -0.85 -2.69 12.08
N ASP A 28 -1.19 -2.58 10.79
CA ASP A 28 -2.56 -2.53 10.29
C ASP A 28 -2.63 -3.33 8.97
N PRO A 29 -3.17 -4.57 8.96
CA PRO A 29 -3.30 -5.35 7.74
C PRO A 29 -4.15 -4.67 6.67
N ALA A 30 -5.13 -3.84 7.07
CA ALA A 30 -5.96 -3.10 6.12
C ALA A 30 -5.20 -1.95 5.43
N ALA A 31 -3.97 -1.65 5.87
CA ALA A 31 -3.08 -0.73 5.17
C ALA A 31 -2.39 -1.36 3.96
N LEU A 32 -2.60 -2.64 3.67
CA LEU A 32 -2.05 -3.33 2.50
C LEU A 32 -3.18 -3.79 1.57
N THR A 33 -3.06 -3.58 0.26
CA THR A 33 -4.03 -4.11 -0.72
C THR A 33 -3.59 -5.46 -1.27
N ASP A 34 -2.28 -5.61 -1.48
CA ASP A 34 -1.71 -6.76 -2.14
C ASP A 34 -0.44 -7.20 -1.41
N LEU A 35 -0.18 -8.49 -1.52
CA LEU A 35 1.06 -9.12 -1.08
C LEU A 35 1.62 -9.86 -2.27
N GLN A 36 2.86 -9.58 -2.65
CA GLN A 36 3.54 -10.31 -3.72
C GLN A 36 4.78 -10.99 -3.17
N LEU A 37 4.96 -12.24 -3.57
CA LEU A 37 6.13 -13.04 -3.25
C LEU A 37 6.84 -13.43 -4.54
N GLN A 38 8.17 -13.30 -4.53
CA GLN A 38 9.07 -13.84 -5.53
C GLN A 38 9.94 -14.92 -4.89
N LEU A 39 9.93 -16.11 -5.48
CA LEU A 39 10.66 -17.27 -4.98
C LEU A 39 11.51 -17.88 -6.10
N VAL A 40 12.78 -18.09 -5.79
CA VAL A 40 13.63 -19.05 -6.49
C VAL A 40 13.85 -20.20 -5.54
N ARG A 41 13.46 -21.40 -5.96
CA ARG A 41 13.54 -22.65 -5.19
C ARG A 41 14.37 -23.68 -5.94
N ASP A 42 14.91 -24.60 -5.18
CA ASP A 42 15.46 -25.84 -5.69
C ASP A 42 14.39 -26.94 -5.63
N ASP A 43 14.28 -27.77 -6.67
CA ASP A 43 13.37 -28.92 -6.80
C ASP A 43 11.86 -28.67 -6.57
N GLY A 44 11.39 -28.41 -5.35
CA GLY A 44 9.98 -28.10 -5.07
C GLY A 44 9.79 -27.29 -3.79
N ALA A 45 8.71 -26.53 -3.68
CA ALA A 45 8.46 -25.73 -2.48
C ALA A 45 6.99 -25.55 -2.09
N VAL A 46 6.78 -25.32 -0.80
CA VAL A 46 5.48 -24.96 -0.20
C VAL A 46 5.65 -23.75 0.69
N VAL A 47 4.79 -22.76 0.52
CA VAL A 47 4.81 -21.50 1.28
C VAL A 47 3.60 -21.43 2.19
N TYR A 48 3.85 -21.06 3.44
CA TYR A 48 2.86 -20.90 4.48
C TYR A 48 2.91 -19.48 5.03
N LEU A 49 1.73 -18.89 5.23
CA LEU A 49 1.57 -17.63 5.93
C LEU A 49 0.69 -17.87 7.16
N ASN A 50 1.24 -17.59 8.35
CA ASN A 50 0.59 -17.84 9.64
C ASN A 50 0.10 -19.29 9.80
N GLY A 51 0.85 -20.24 9.25
CA GLY A 51 0.54 -21.68 9.30
C GLY A 51 -0.48 -22.16 8.28
N VAL A 52 -1.02 -21.27 7.44
CA VAL A 52 -1.90 -21.63 6.32
C VAL A 52 -1.05 -21.78 5.06
N GLU A 53 -1.19 -22.92 4.36
CA GLU A 53 -0.59 -23.09 3.03
C GLU A 53 -1.23 -22.10 2.05
N VAL A 54 -0.41 -21.24 1.46
CA VAL A 54 -0.86 -20.19 0.54
C VAL A 54 -0.34 -20.39 -0.88
N TRP A 55 0.68 -21.22 -1.06
CA TRP A 55 1.22 -21.56 -2.36
C TRP A 55 2.02 -22.86 -2.32
N ARG A 56 1.96 -23.65 -3.39
CA ARG A 56 2.66 -24.93 -3.57
C ARG A 56 3.08 -25.06 -5.02
N ASP A 57 4.30 -25.49 -5.26
CA ASP A 57 4.81 -25.73 -6.61
C ASP A 57 5.80 -26.89 -6.65
N ASN A 58 5.64 -27.74 -7.66
CA ASN A 58 6.40 -28.97 -7.86
C ASN A 58 6.44 -29.95 -6.66
N ILE A 59 5.36 -29.95 -5.87
CA ILE A 59 5.15 -30.85 -4.73
C ILE A 59 3.85 -31.63 -4.95
N PRO A 60 3.83 -32.96 -4.73
CA PRO A 60 2.62 -33.76 -4.84
C PRO A 60 1.47 -33.23 -3.98
N THR A 61 0.23 -33.32 -4.44
CA THR A 61 -0.95 -32.97 -3.63
C THR A 61 -1.12 -33.91 -2.45
N GLY A 62 -1.70 -33.42 -1.35
CA GLY A 62 -2.01 -34.21 -0.16
C GLY A 62 -1.10 -33.92 1.03
N PRO A 63 -1.17 -34.76 2.08
CA PRO A 63 -0.41 -34.59 3.31
C PRO A 63 1.10 -34.56 3.07
N LEU A 64 1.79 -33.62 3.71
CA LEU A 64 3.23 -33.45 3.59
C LEU A 64 3.96 -33.99 4.81
N THR A 65 5.16 -34.51 4.56
CA THR A 65 6.10 -34.96 5.57
C THR A 65 7.48 -34.43 5.19
N HIS A 66 8.42 -34.43 6.14
CA HIS A 66 9.82 -34.05 5.88
C HIS A 66 10.57 -35.00 4.94
N THR A 67 9.93 -36.08 4.48
CA THR A 67 10.44 -37.04 3.49
C THR A 67 9.69 -36.97 2.16
N THR A 68 8.67 -36.13 2.03
CA THR A 68 7.97 -35.95 0.75
C THR A 68 8.95 -35.38 -0.28
N LEU A 69 9.01 -35.98 -1.46
CA LEU A 69 9.89 -35.54 -2.54
C LEU A 69 9.20 -34.51 -3.43
N ALA A 70 9.99 -33.64 -4.06
CA ALA A 70 9.54 -32.89 -5.23
C ALA A 70 9.25 -33.85 -6.39
N ALA A 71 8.38 -33.43 -7.32
CA ALA A 71 8.00 -34.31 -8.43
C ALA A 71 9.13 -34.46 -9.47
N ASP A 72 9.90 -33.40 -9.69
CA ASP A 72 11.12 -33.38 -10.52
C ASP A 72 12.06 -32.26 -10.05
N ALA A 73 13.20 -32.08 -10.74
CA ALA A 73 14.21 -31.13 -10.31
C ALA A 73 13.84 -29.64 -10.57
N GLY A 74 12.82 -29.39 -11.38
CA GLY A 74 12.41 -28.04 -11.77
C GLY A 74 13.51 -27.23 -12.49
N ASP A 75 13.24 -25.94 -12.69
CA ASP A 75 14.25 -24.96 -13.13
C ASP A 75 14.66 -24.10 -11.93
N GLU A 76 15.83 -24.40 -11.36
CA GLU A 76 16.42 -23.75 -10.19
C GLU A 76 16.75 -22.25 -10.38
N ARG A 77 16.61 -21.72 -11.61
CA ARG A 77 16.81 -20.30 -11.92
C ARG A 77 15.50 -19.54 -12.12
N LEU A 78 14.38 -20.25 -12.23
CA LEU A 78 13.08 -19.65 -12.47
C LEU A 78 12.64 -18.84 -11.24
N VAL A 79 12.26 -17.59 -11.49
CA VAL A 79 11.63 -16.74 -10.48
C VAL A 79 10.12 -16.96 -10.56
N HIS A 80 9.57 -17.66 -9.58
CA HIS A 80 8.13 -17.77 -9.39
C HIS A 80 7.63 -16.48 -8.73
N THR A 81 6.69 -15.79 -9.39
CA THR A 81 6.03 -14.60 -8.83
C THR A 81 4.56 -14.92 -8.65
N PHE A 82 4.04 -14.69 -7.44
CA PHE A 82 2.63 -14.93 -7.14
C PHE A 82 2.14 -14.00 -6.03
N ASP A 83 0.83 -13.73 -6.09
CA ASP A 83 0.16 -12.91 -5.10
C ASP A 83 -0.33 -13.79 -3.94
N LEU A 84 -0.19 -13.28 -2.73
CA LEU A 84 -0.63 -13.92 -1.50
C LEU A 84 -1.92 -13.29 -0.99
N PRO A 85 -2.82 -14.08 -0.37
CA PRO A 85 -4.06 -13.55 0.16
C PRO A 85 -3.79 -12.69 1.41
N THR A 86 -4.18 -11.42 1.36
CA THR A 86 -4.04 -10.45 2.46
C THR A 86 -4.90 -10.80 3.68
N ASN A 87 -6.00 -11.54 3.50
CA ASN A 87 -6.90 -11.94 4.58
C ASN A 87 -6.29 -12.92 5.60
N THR A 88 -5.09 -13.44 5.32
CA THR A 88 -4.33 -14.29 6.25
C THR A 88 -3.42 -13.49 7.19
N LEU A 89 -3.21 -12.19 6.92
CA LEU A 89 -2.44 -11.32 7.79
C LEU A 89 -3.21 -10.96 9.07
N VAL A 90 -2.47 -10.85 10.16
CA VAL A 90 -2.98 -10.36 11.45
C VAL A 90 -2.25 -9.10 11.88
N ALA A 91 -2.91 -8.24 12.66
CA ALA A 91 -2.21 -7.16 13.34
C ALA A 91 -1.22 -7.75 14.35
N GLY A 92 0.01 -7.24 14.37
CA GLY A 92 1.12 -7.75 15.16
C GLY A 92 1.98 -8.75 14.39
N THR A 93 2.40 -9.82 15.08
CA THR A 93 3.35 -10.81 14.56
C THR A 93 2.71 -11.71 13.52
N ASN A 94 3.33 -11.76 12.34
CA ASN A 94 3.04 -12.71 11.28
C ASN A 94 4.28 -13.59 11.04
N VAL A 95 4.08 -14.79 10.53
CA VAL A 95 5.16 -15.73 10.21
C VAL A 95 5.00 -16.22 8.77
N LEU A 96 6.01 -15.96 7.94
CA LEU A 96 6.17 -16.60 6.64
C LEU A 96 7.09 -17.81 6.82
N ALA A 97 6.66 -18.97 6.37
CA ALA A 97 7.46 -20.19 6.37
C ALA A 97 7.50 -20.80 4.96
N VAL A 98 8.63 -21.41 4.61
CA VAL A 98 8.81 -22.11 3.34
C VAL A 98 9.46 -23.46 3.59
N GLU A 99 8.88 -24.49 3.01
CA GLU A 99 9.45 -25.82 2.92
C GLU A 99 10.05 -25.97 1.51
N VAL A 100 11.32 -26.30 1.41
CA VAL A 100 11.97 -26.66 0.14
C VAL A 100 12.27 -28.16 0.18
N HIS A 101 11.74 -28.91 -0.78
CA HIS A 101 11.88 -30.36 -0.87
C HIS A 101 12.73 -30.73 -2.08
N GLN A 102 13.65 -31.66 -1.86
CA GLN A 102 14.51 -32.23 -2.90
C GLN A 102 13.83 -33.44 -3.57
N THR A 103 14.24 -33.75 -4.78
CA THR A 103 13.85 -34.93 -5.58
C THR A 103 14.48 -36.21 -5.05
N SER A 104 15.63 -36.10 -4.38
CA SER A 104 16.30 -37.23 -3.74
C SER A 104 17.26 -36.77 -2.63
N SER A 105 17.62 -37.68 -1.73
CA SER A 105 18.61 -37.41 -0.68
C SER A 105 20.05 -37.32 -1.18
N GLY A 106 20.28 -37.61 -2.48
CA GLY A 106 21.55 -37.49 -3.17
C GLY A 106 21.76 -36.16 -3.92
N SER A 107 20.78 -35.23 -3.85
CA SER A 107 20.87 -33.95 -4.55
C SER A 107 22.15 -33.19 -4.16
N SER A 108 22.79 -32.53 -5.13
CA SER A 108 24.12 -31.95 -4.99
C SER A 108 24.14 -30.68 -4.15
N ASP A 109 23.11 -29.87 -4.24
CA ASP A 109 23.05 -28.50 -3.73
C ASP A 109 21.68 -28.17 -3.12
N MET A 110 21.54 -26.89 -2.73
CA MET A 110 20.33 -26.32 -2.15
C MET A 110 20.32 -24.81 -2.41
N GLY A 111 19.48 -24.39 -3.35
CA GLY A 111 19.26 -22.99 -3.72
C GLY A 111 17.96 -22.44 -3.13
N PHE A 112 18.02 -21.25 -2.51
CA PHE A 112 16.82 -20.54 -2.04
C PHE A 112 17.01 -19.03 -2.09
N LYS A 113 16.08 -18.32 -2.72
CA LYS A 113 15.97 -16.85 -2.65
C LYS A 113 14.51 -16.44 -2.58
N LEU A 114 14.22 -15.50 -1.69
CA LEU A 114 12.86 -15.01 -1.50
C LEU A 114 12.85 -13.49 -1.36
N ALA A 115 11.93 -12.85 -2.07
CA ALA A 115 11.52 -11.47 -1.82
C ALA A 115 10.02 -11.44 -1.53
N PHE A 116 9.62 -10.70 -0.51
CA PHE A 116 8.23 -10.58 -0.09
C PHE A 116 7.90 -9.10 0.14
N VAL A 117 6.91 -8.60 -0.58
CA VAL A 117 6.57 -7.17 -0.63
C VAL A 117 5.08 -7.00 -0.37
N GLY A 118 4.74 -6.12 0.58
CA GLY A 118 3.37 -5.63 0.74
C GLY A 118 3.17 -4.33 0.00
N MET A 119 2.11 -4.23 -0.79
CA MET A 119 1.72 -3.01 -1.48
C MET A 119 0.76 -2.21 -0.60
N PRO A 120 1.07 -0.92 -0.29
CA PRO A 120 0.24 -0.12 0.57
C PRO A 120 -1.10 0.24 -0.09
N ALA A 121 -2.16 0.15 0.69
CA ALA A 121 -3.45 0.72 0.32
C ALA A 121 -3.34 2.24 0.21
N ILE A 122 -3.73 2.79 -0.93
CA ILE A 122 -3.89 4.24 -1.05
C ILE A 122 -5.18 4.62 -0.34
N LYS A 123 -5.07 5.19 0.87
CA LYS A 123 -6.21 5.73 1.60
C LYS A 123 -6.59 7.07 0.99
N ARG A 124 -7.86 7.24 0.63
CA ARG A 124 -8.40 8.46 -0.01
C ARG A 124 -9.51 9.07 0.80
N PHE A 125 -9.59 10.39 0.78
CA PHE A 125 -10.69 11.12 1.40
C PHE A 125 -11.99 10.93 0.63
N LYS A 126 -13.11 10.85 1.36
CA LYS A 126 -14.41 11.21 0.82
C LYS A 126 -14.60 12.71 1.03
N THR A 127 -14.90 13.44 -0.04
CA THR A 127 -14.98 14.90 -0.01
C THR A 127 -16.29 15.42 -0.62
N ALA A 128 -16.67 16.63 -0.25
CA ALA A 128 -17.69 17.41 -0.93
C ALA A 128 -17.09 18.72 -1.46
N VAL A 129 -17.78 19.34 -2.43
CA VAL A 129 -17.37 20.63 -2.99
C VAL A 129 -17.48 21.72 -1.92
N PRO A 130 -16.41 22.48 -1.64
CA PRO A 130 -16.45 23.57 -0.68
C PRO A 130 -17.30 24.73 -1.20
N LEU A 131 -17.86 25.50 -0.27
CA LEU A 131 -18.65 26.69 -0.56
C LEU A 131 -17.88 27.95 -0.18
N ILE A 132 -18.07 29.01 -0.96
CA ILE A 132 -17.63 30.36 -0.61
C ILE A 132 -18.83 31.11 -0.03
N VAL A 133 -18.74 31.49 1.25
CA VAL A 133 -19.75 32.29 1.94
C VAL A 133 -19.28 33.74 2.02
N SER A 134 -20.17 34.68 1.69
CA SER A 134 -19.88 36.11 1.71
C SER A 134 -20.62 36.83 2.83
N THR A 135 -19.99 37.83 3.43
CA THR A 135 -20.67 38.77 4.33
C THR A 135 -21.72 39.65 3.64
N HIS A 136 -21.69 39.73 2.30
CA HIS A 136 -22.67 40.48 1.52
C HIS A 136 -23.78 39.55 1.02
N LYS A 137 -25.05 39.91 1.32
CA LYS A 137 -26.23 39.10 0.99
C LYS A 137 -26.80 39.32 -0.41
N ASN A 138 -26.52 40.47 -1.03
CA ASN A 138 -27.09 40.89 -2.32
C ASN A 138 -25.98 41.05 -3.37
N GLY A 139 -25.38 39.92 -3.75
CA GLY A 139 -24.25 39.87 -4.68
C GLY A 139 -22.92 40.16 -3.98
N ILE A 140 -21.88 39.46 -4.44
CA ILE A 140 -20.52 39.64 -3.94
C ILE A 140 -19.90 40.82 -4.68
N LYS A 141 -19.37 41.80 -3.92
CA LYS A 141 -18.79 43.04 -4.43
C LYS A 141 -17.55 43.40 -3.61
N PRO A 142 -16.62 44.21 -4.13
CA PRO A 142 -15.44 44.65 -3.38
C PRO A 142 -15.77 45.16 -1.97
N GLY A 143 -14.90 44.86 -1.02
CA GLY A 143 -15.09 45.08 0.41
C GLY A 143 -15.72 43.90 1.16
N ALA A 144 -16.28 42.91 0.44
CA ALA A 144 -16.78 41.70 1.08
C ALA A 144 -15.65 40.87 1.71
N LYS A 145 -15.97 40.22 2.83
CA LYS A 145 -15.14 39.14 3.38
C LYS A 145 -15.74 37.81 2.92
N LEU A 146 -14.91 37.00 2.29
CA LEU A 146 -15.24 35.64 1.87
C LEU A 146 -14.67 34.66 2.90
N THR A 147 -15.43 33.63 3.22
CA THR A 147 -15.04 32.54 4.14
C THR A 147 -15.30 31.22 3.44
N VAL A 148 -14.39 30.27 3.59
CA VAL A 148 -14.55 28.92 3.08
C VAL A 148 -15.45 28.13 4.04
N GLU A 149 -16.38 27.37 3.48
CA GLU A 149 -16.93 26.19 4.14
C GLU A 149 -16.38 24.96 3.40
N GLU A 150 -15.57 24.14 4.05
CA GLU A 150 -14.77 23.09 3.40
C GLU A 150 -15.60 21.96 2.79
N GLY A 151 -16.89 21.89 3.15
CA GLY A 151 -17.74 20.75 2.87
C GLY A 151 -17.43 19.57 3.80
N THR A 152 -18.04 18.41 3.53
CA THR A 152 -17.76 17.20 4.30
C THR A 152 -16.45 16.56 3.87
N TRP A 153 -15.58 16.26 4.83
CA TRP A 153 -14.38 15.44 4.64
C TRP A 153 -14.42 14.24 5.57
N SER A 154 -14.03 13.07 5.08
CA SER A 154 -13.91 11.86 5.89
C SER A 154 -12.72 11.03 5.44
N PRO A 155 -11.78 10.70 6.37
CA PRO A 155 -11.67 11.22 7.74
C PRO A 155 -11.40 12.73 7.79
N ASP A 156 -11.44 13.31 9.00
CA ASP A 156 -11.18 14.74 9.23
C ASP A 156 -9.68 15.08 9.03
N PRO A 157 -9.32 15.97 8.08
CA PRO A 157 -7.94 16.30 7.78
C PRO A 157 -7.50 17.66 8.37
N GLU A 158 -6.22 17.96 8.22
CA GLU A 158 -5.72 19.35 8.29
C GLU A 158 -5.92 20.04 6.93
N PHE A 159 -6.40 21.28 6.94
CA PHE A 159 -6.69 22.05 5.72
C PHE A 159 -5.64 23.10 5.38
N SER A 160 -5.50 23.33 4.08
CA SER A 160 -4.79 24.46 3.49
C SER A 160 -5.59 25.01 2.32
N TYR A 161 -5.44 26.31 2.06
CA TYR A 161 -6.26 27.03 1.09
C TYR A 161 -5.39 27.71 0.04
N GLN A 162 -5.94 27.90 -1.15
CA GLN A 162 -5.42 28.80 -2.15
C GLN A 162 -6.60 29.44 -2.88
N TRP A 163 -6.75 30.75 -2.74
CA TRP A 163 -7.75 31.51 -3.49
C TRP A 163 -7.25 31.77 -4.91
N LEU A 164 -8.18 31.80 -5.86
CA LEU A 164 -7.89 32.02 -7.27
C LEU A 164 -8.78 33.14 -7.83
N SER A 165 -8.22 33.91 -8.76
CA SER A 165 -8.94 34.88 -9.59
C SER A 165 -8.84 34.43 -11.05
N ASP A 166 -9.99 34.24 -11.71
CA ASP A 166 -10.07 33.71 -13.08
C ASP A 166 -9.21 32.44 -13.27
N GLY A 167 -9.27 31.54 -12.28
CA GLY A 167 -8.52 30.28 -12.27
C GLY A 167 -7.01 30.41 -12.00
N LYS A 168 -6.49 31.62 -11.74
CA LYS A 168 -5.08 31.85 -11.40
C LYS A 168 -4.91 32.04 -9.89
N PRO A 169 -3.92 31.39 -9.24
CA PRO A 169 -3.63 31.60 -7.83
C PRO A 169 -3.39 33.08 -7.51
N ILE A 170 -4.01 33.56 -6.45
CA ILE A 170 -3.75 34.88 -5.87
C ILE A 170 -2.60 34.73 -4.88
N GLU A 171 -1.49 35.41 -5.12
CA GLU A 171 -0.29 35.34 -4.28
C GLU A 171 -0.61 35.69 -2.82
N GLY A 172 -0.16 34.84 -1.88
CA GLY A 172 -0.36 35.02 -0.44
C GLY A 172 -1.79 34.77 0.06
N ALA A 173 -2.76 34.53 -0.81
CA ALA A 173 -4.15 34.27 -0.42
C ALA A 173 -4.34 32.79 -0.03
N THR A 174 -3.82 32.40 1.14
CA THR A 174 -3.81 31.02 1.64
C THR A 174 -4.57 30.80 2.94
N ALA A 175 -5.22 31.84 3.47
CA ALA A 175 -6.07 31.75 4.64
C ALA A 175 -7.47 31.24 4.28
N GLU A 176 -8.18 30.68 5.27
CA GLU A 176 -9.60 30.30 5.21
C GLU A 176 -10.51 31.50 4.85
N GLN A 177 -10.05 32.71 5.13
CA GLN A 177 -10.77 33.94 4.87
C GLN A 177 -10.03 34.81 3.85
N PHE A 178 -10.79 35.44 2.95
CA PHE A 178 -10.25 36.31 1.92
C PHE A 178 -10.98 37.66 1.87
N HIS A 179 -10.22 38.74 1.97
CA HIS A 179 -10.76 40.10 1.85
C HIS A 179 -10.74 40.53 0.40
N LEU A 180 -11.92 40.72 -0.17
CA LEU A 180 -12.08 41.04 -1.57
C LEU A 180 -11.81 42.53 -1.81
N THR A 181 -10.78 42.85 -2.60
CA THR A 181 -10.44 44.24 -2.96
C THR A 181 -11.06 44.66 -4.29
N GLY A 182 -10.95 45.95 -4.63
CA GLY A 182 -11.49 46.52 -5.88
C GLY A 182 -10.92 45.89 -7.16
N ASN A 183 -9.72 45.31 -7.09
CA ASN A 183 -9.03 44.71 -8.24
C ASN A 183 -9.73 43.46 -8.80
N TYR A 184 -10.66 42.88 -8.02
CA TYR A 184 -11.39 41.68 -8.41
C TYR A 184 -12.76 41.98 -9.02
N LYS A 185 -13.14 43.25 -9.22
CA LYS A 185 -14.41 43.58 -9.85
C LYS A 185 -14.49 42.99 -11.27
N GLY A 186 -15.61 42.33 -11.59
CA GLY A 186 -15.82 41.65 -12.86
C GLY A 186 -15.05 40.34 -13.02
N LYS A 187 -14.35 39.89 -11.97
CA LYS A 187 -13.61 38.63 -11.93
C LYS A 187 -14.46 37.50 -11.36
N THR A 188 -14.00 36.28 -11.59
CA THR A 188 -14.47 35.10 -10.88
C THR A 188 -13.49 34.71 -9.79
N ILE A 189 -14.02 34.37 -8.61
CA ILE A 189 -13.23 33.87 -7.49
C ILE A 189 -13.59 32.41 -7.24
N THR A 190 -12.57 31.56 -7.12
CA THR A 190 -12.67 30.19 -6.59
C THR A 190 -11.69 30.01 -5.44
N VAL A 191 -11.87 28.96 -4.66
CA VAL A 191 -10.89 28.53 -3.65
C VAL A 191 -10.61 27.05 -3.81
N ARG A 192 -9.33 26.67 -3.75
CA ARG A 192 -8.89 25.28 -3.61
C ARG A 192 -8.69 24.98 -2.14
N VAL A 193 -9.36 23.95 -1.66
CA VAL A 193 -9.22 23.40 -0.30
C VAL A 193 -8.45 22.09 -0.42
N THR A 194 -7.29 22.01 0.22
CA THR A 194 -6.47 20.80 0.24
C THR A 194 -6.48 20.21 1.64
N GLY A 195 -6.99 18.98 1.76
CA GLY A 195 -6.96 18.19 2.99
C GLY A 195 -5.75 17.27 3.02
N GLN A 196 -5.06 17.22 4.17
CA GLN A 196 -3.95 16.33 4.43
C GLN A 196 -4.16 15.56 5.74
N LEU A 197 -3.85 14.28 5.72
CA LEU A 197 -3.84 13.43 6.91
C LEU A 197 -2.76 12.36 6.73
N LYS A 198 -1.99 12.08 7.78
CA LYS A 198 -0.92 11.07 7.74
C LYS A 198 -1.48 9.72 7.28
N GLY A 199 -0.85 9.15 6.25
CA GLY A 199 -1.25 7.86 5.68
C GLY A 199 -2.39 7.93 4.66
N TYR A 200 -2.86 9.14 4.31
CA TYR A 200 -3.80 9.39 3.22
C TYR A 200 -3.12 10.16 2.09
N GLU A 201 -3.54 9.87 0.86
CA GLU A 201 -3.19 10.69 -0.30
C GLU A 201 -3.83 12.08 -0.14
N PRO A 202 -3.06 13.19 -0.19
CA PRO A 202 -3.64 14.53 -0.17
C PRO A 202 -4.69 14.71 -1.26
N ALA A 203 -5.81 15.33 -0.92
CA ALA A 203 -6.85 15.65 -1.89
C ALA A 203 -7.08 17.15 -1.93
N THR A 204 -7.32 17.69 -3.12
CA THR A 204 -7.66 19.09 -3.34
C THR A 204 -9.01 19.15 -4.04
N VAL A 205 -9.93 19.95 -3.51
CA VAL A 205 -11.24 20.22 -4.10
C VAL A 205 -11.37 21.72 -4.33
N GLU A 206 -11.81 22.10 -5.53
CA GLU A 206 -12.07 23.51 -5.88
C GLU A 206 -13.56 23.84 -5.69
N SER A 207 -13.85 25.00 -5.12
CA SER A 207 -15.21 25.49 -4.96
C SER A 207 -15.88 25.77 -6.31
N LYS A 208 -17.20 25.95 -6.28
CA LYS A 208 -17.86 26.66 -7.39
C LYS A 208 -17.34 28.09 -7.49
N ALA A 209 -17.28 28.63 -8.71
CA ALA A 209 -16.91 30.01 -8.95
C ALA A 209 -18.00 30.97 -8.49
N VAL A 210 -17.59 32.08 -7.87
CA VAL A 210 -18.47 33.20 -7.55
C VAL A 210 -18.06 34.43 -8.36
N SER A 211 -19.04 35.12 -8.92
CA SER A 211 -18.82 36.34 -9.71
C SER A 211 -18.81 37.56 -8.81
N ILE A 212 -17.88 38.48 -9.08
CA ILE A 212 -17.75 39.73 -8.35
C ILE A 212 -18.37 40.86 -9.16
N HIS A 213 -19.39 41.51 -8.60
CA HIS A 213 -20.16 42.60 -9.20
C HIS A 213 -19.59 44.00 -8.87
#